data_AF-A0A2V5U997-F1
#
_entry.id   AF-A0A2V5U997-F1
#
_cell.length_a   1.000
_cell.length_b   1.000
_cell.length_c   1.000
_cell.angle_alpha   90.00
_cell.angle_beta   90.00
_cell.angle_gamma   90.00
#
_symmetry.space_group_name_H-M   'P 1'
#
loop_
_entity.id
_entity.type
_entity.pdbx_description
1 polymer ?
#
loop_
_entity_poly.entity_id
_entity_poly.type
_entity_poly.pdbx_seq_one_letter_code
_entity_poly.pdbx_strand_id
1 'polypeptide(L)'
;FHETGLPRFWIDLQGAGQIGVLQQRRIERAIGVIYRPETERLSHYFHARLPEQFDAIIHIDETCAVEPLEQTSLWDAGELPETYPFKV
;
A
#
# COMPACT_ATOMS: atom_id res chain seq x y z
N PHE A 1 5.74 -13.60 -0.99
CA PHE A 1 5.43 -13.53 -2.43
C PHE A 1 6.69 -13.29 -3.25
N HIS A 2 7.54 -12.32 -2.89
CA HIS A 2 8.86 -12.13 -3.50
C HIS A 2 9.63 -13.41 -3.83
N GLU A 3 9.68 -14.37 -2.90
CA GLU A 3 10.35 -15.67 -3.07
C GLU A 3 9.84 -16.52 -4.25
N THR A 4 8.67 -16.22 -4.84
CA THR A 4 8.19 -16.91 -6.04
C THR A 4 9.00 -16.54 -7.29
N GLY A 5 9.75 -15.43 -7.26
CA GLY A 5 10.49 -14.88 -8.40
C GLY A 5 9.58 -14.34 -9.52
N LEU A 6 8.26 -14.31 -9.31
CA LEU A 6 7.30 -13.77 -10.27
C LEU A 6 7.08 -12.29 -9.97
N PRO A 7 7.41 -11.37 -10.89
CA PRO A 7 7.42 -9.94 -10.58
C PRO A 7 6.03 -9.35 -10.34
N ARG A 8 5.01 -9.88 -11.05
CA ARG A 8 3.64 -9.40 -10.99
C ARG A 8 2.67 -10.55 -11.23
N PHE A 9 1.70 -10.69 -10.34
CA PHE A 9 0.60 -11.65 -10.50
C PHE A 9 -0.56 -11.22 -9.62
N TRP A 10 -1.70 -11.88 -9.79
CA TRP A 10 -2.81 -11.75 -8.86
C TRP A 10 -3.30 -13.13 -8.42
N ILE A 11 -3.94 -13.17 -7.26
CA ILE A 11 -4.52 -14.38 -6.67
C ILE A 11 -5.98 -14.10 -6.39
N ASP A 12 -6.86 -14.97 -6.91
CA ASP A 12 -8.25 -15.07 -6.47
C ASP A 12 -8.28 -15.84 -5.14
N LEU A 13 -8.76 -15.20 -4.07
CA LEU A 13 -8.88 -15.83 -2.74
C LEU A 13 -10.27 -16.42 -2.48
N GLN A 14 -11.26 -16.15 -3.34
CA GLN A 14 -12.60 -16.75 -3.25
C GLN A 14 -12.78 -17.96 -4.17
N GLY A 15 -11.96 -18.09 -5.22
CA GLY A 15 -12.00 -19.21 -6.16
C GLY A 15 -11.69 -20.58 -5.53
N ALA A 16 -12.06 -21.66 -6.24
CA ALA A 16 -11.96 -23.06 -5.77
C ALA A 16 -10.51 -23.62 -5.65
N GLY A 17 -9.51 -22.77 -5.57
CA GLY A 17 -8.09 -23.15 -5.46
C GLY A 17 -7.66 -23.49 -4.03
N GLN A 18 -6.53 -24.19 -3.89
CA GLN A 18 -5.93 -24.49 -2.59
C GLN A 18 -5.22 -23.25 -2.00
N ILE A 19 -5.98 -22.37 -1.34
CA ILE A 19 -5.45 -21.21 -0.60
C ILE A 19 -4.93 -21.57 0.81
N GLY A 20 -4.79 -22.85 1.14
CA GLY A 20 -4.52 -23.33 2.51
C GLY A 20 -3.26 -22.73 3.15
N VAL A 21 -2.21 -22.46 2.36
CA VAL A 21 -0.99 -21.80 2.87
C VAL A 21 -1.24 -20.32 3.21
N LEU A 22 -2.16 -19.67 2.51
CA LEU A 22 -2.54 -18.27 2.73
C LEU A 22 -3.50 -18.07 3.91
N GLN A 23 -4.16 -19.15 4.35
CA GLN A 23 -4.98 -19.18 5.58
C GLN A 23 -4.14 -19.12 6.87
N GLN A 24 -2.82 -19.34 6.77
CA GLN A 24 -1.93 -19.23 7.92
C GLN A 24 -1.85 -17.78 8.40
N ARG A 25 -1.91 -17.61 9.72
CA ARG A 25 -1.74 -16.29 10.34
C ARG A 25 -0.30 -15.82 10.12
N ARG A 26 -0.12 -14.71 9.43
CA ARG A 26 1.17 -14.09 9.15
C ARG A 26 1.19 -12.66 9.65
N ILE A 27 2.37 -12.06 9.67
CA ILE A 27 2.52 -10.64 9.94
C ILE A 27 2.32 -9.90 8.62
N GLU A 28 1.33 -9.00 8.59
CA GLU A 28 1.06 -8.07 7.50
C GLU A 28 1.58 -6.68 7.87
N ARG A 29 2.10 -5.98 6.88
CA ARG A 29 2.53 -4.58 6.98
C ARG A 29 1.59 -3.73 6.14
N ALA A 30 0.82 -2.84 6.76
CA ALA A 30 -0.02 -1.88 6.03
C ALA A 30 0.39 -0.44 6.34
N ILE A 31 0.82 0.26 5.29
CA ILE A 31 1.06 1.70 5.31
C ILE A 31 -0.09 2.38 4.57
N GLY A 32 -0.81 3.24 5.28
CA GLY A 32 -1.89 4.05 4.73
C GLY A 32 -1.50 5.51 4.62
N VAL A 33 -2.36 6.40 5.12
CA VAL A 33 -2.22 7.86 5.00
C VAL A 33 -1.03 8.42 5.79
N ILE A 34 -0.78 7.89 6.98
CA ILE A 34 0.28 8.36 7.87
C ILE A 34 1.34 7.28 7.93
N TYR A 35 2.59 7.65 7.64
CA TYR A 35 3.75 6.82 7.86
C TYR A 35 4.69 7.48 8.87
N ARG A 36 5.01 6.77 9.95
CA ARG A 36 6.00 7.18 10.96
C ARG A 36 7.00 6.05 11.16
N PRO A 37 8.24 6.17 10.64
CA PRO A 37 9.25 5.10 10.72
C PRO A 37 9.52 4.66 12.16
N GLU A 38 9.51 5.59 13.11
CA GLU A 38 9.87 5.36 14.51
C GLU A 38 8.88 4.42 15.22
N THR A 39 7.63 4.39 14.78
CA THR A 39 6.58 3.55 15.35
C THR A 39 6.12 2.46 14.38
N GLU A 40 6.85 2.19 13.30
CA GLU A 40 6.38 1.34 12.21
C GLU A 40 5.96 -0.05 12.69
N ARG A 41 6.82 -0.73 13.45
CA ARG A 41 6.52 -2.07 13.97
C ARG A 41 5.30 -2.12 14.90
N LEU A 42 4.98 -1.03 15.57
CA LEU A 42 3.84 -0.95 16.48
C LEU A 42 2.55 -0.54 15.75
N SER A 43 2.65 0.38 14.80
CA SER A 43 1.50 1.04 14.17
C SER A 43 1.09 0.42 12.83
N HIS A 44 2.01 -0.24 12.13
CA HIS A 44 1.80 -0.70 10.75
C HIS A 44 1.93 -2.21 10.57
N TYR A 45 2.39 -2.94 11.59
CA TYR A 45 2.49 -4.40 11.55
C TYR A 45 1.41 -5.04 12.42
N PHE A 46 0.67 -5.98 11.84
CA PHE A 46 -0.40 -6.68 12.52
C PHE A 46 -0.50 -8.11 12.03
N HIS A 47 -1.16 -8.95 12.82
CA HIS A 47 -1.37 -10.32 12.39
C HIS A 47 -2.63 -10.43 11.54
N ALA A 48 -2.48 -11.11 10.42
CA ALA A 48 -3.44 -11.17 9.33
C ALA A 48 -3.59 -12.60 8.82
N ARG A 49 -4.79 -12.92 8.30
CA ARG A 49 -5.06 -14.09 7.49
C ARG A 49 -5.64 -13.57 6.18
N LEU A 50 -4.87 -13.68 5.11
CA LEU A 50 -5.15 -12.95 3.86
C LEU A 50 -6.58 -13.19 3.33
N PRO A 51 -7.09 -14.44 3.28
CA PRO A 51 -8.44 -14.69 2.78
C PRO A 51 -9.58 -14.23 3.71
N GLU A 52 -9.29 -13.90 4.96
CA GLU A 52 -10.30 -13.32 5.87
C GLU A 52 -10.45 -11.81 5.68
N GLN A 53 -9.48 -11.16 5.02
CA GLN A 53 -9.45 -9.70 4.83
C GLN A 53 -9.71 -9.28 3.38
N PHE A 54 -9.34 -10.11 2.41
CA PHE A 54 -9.37 -9.76 1.00
C PHE A 54 -9.97 -10.87 0.15
N ASP A 55 -10.69 -10.46 -0.90
CA ASP A 55 -11.24 -11.37 -1.91
C ASP A 55 -10.23 -11.72 -3.00
N ALA A 56 -9.25 -10.83 -3.23
CA ALA A 56 -8.16 -11.03 -4.17
C ALA A 56 -6.92 -10.25 -3.72
N ILE A 57 -5.74 -10.69 -4.18
CA ILE A 57 -4.47 -10.00 -3.94
C ILE A 57 -3.80 -9.73 -5.28
N ILE A 58 -3.29 -8.51 -5.45
CA ILE A 58 -2.36 -8.16 -6.53
C ILE A 58 -0.98 -8.05 -5.92
N HIS A 59 -0.05 -8.84 -6.42
CA HIS A 59 1.35 -8.76 -6.06
C HIS A 59 2.11 -7.97 -7.12
N ILE A 60 2.86 -6.97 -6.65
CA ILE A 60 3.87 -6.24 -7.40
C ILE A 60 5.12 -6.31 -6.52
N ASP A 61 6.20 -6.88 -7.04
CA ASP A 61 7.38 -7.18 -6.25
C ASP A 61 8.17 -5.91 -5.87
N GLU A 62 8.34 -5.02 -6.84
CA GLU A 62 9.00 -3.73 -6.66
C GLU A 62 8.05 -2.59 -7.02
N THR A 63 7.94 -1.61 -6.12
CA THR A 63 7.15 -0.40 -6.33
C THR A 63 8.02 0.83 -6.18
N CYS A 64 7.64 1.92 -6.84
CA CYS A 64 8.24 3.23 -6.70
C CYS A 64 7.25 4.23 -6.12
N ALA A 65 7.75 5.38 -5.67
CA ALA A 65 6.89 6.49 -5.27
C ALA A 65 6.03 6.95 -6.46
N VAL A 66 4.78 7.33 -6.18
CA VAL A 66 3.90 7.92 -7.18
C VAL A 66 4.39 9.31 -7.56
N GLU A 67 4.30 9.66 -8.84
CA GLU A 67 4.52 11.01 -9.32
C GLU A 67 3.24 11.83 -9.15
N PRO A 68 3.28 12.99 -8.46
CA PRO A 68 2.13 13.87 -8.36
C PRO A 68 1.66 14.31 -9.75
N LEU A 69 0.34 14.26 -10.01
CA LEU A 69 -0.24 14.77 -11.25
C LEU A 69 -0.09 16.29 -11.39
N GLU A 70 -0.12 17.00 -10.26
CA GLU A 70 0.13 18.43 -10.15
C GLU A 70 1.24 18.64 -9.13
N GLN A 71 2.23 19.46 -9.49
CA GLN A 71 3.23 19.94 -8.55
C GLN A 71 2.55 20.99 -7.68
N THR A 72 2.47 20.74 -6.37
CA THR A 72 2.01 21.75 -5.43
C THR A 72 3.21 22.55 -4.93
N SER A 73 2.97 23.77 -4.49
CA SER A 73 3.94 24.69 -3.86
C SER A 73 4.74 24.11 -2.67
N LEU A 74 4.39 22.92 -2.18
CA LEU A 74 5.17 22.17 -1.20
C LEU A 74 6.37 21.42 -1.81
N TRP A 75 6.36 21.19 -3.12
CA TRP A 75 7.40 20.53 -3.89
C TRP A 75 8.34 21.53 -4.57
N ASP A 76 7.84 22.73 -4.85
CA ASP A 76 8.65 23.87 -5.28
C ASP A 76 9.21 24.57 -4.05
N ALA A 77 10.53 24.51 -3.86
CA ALA A 77 11.23 25.14 -2.75
C ALA A 77 11.25 26.69 -2.85
N GLY A 78 10.09 27.34 -3.03
CA GLY A 78 10.05 28.80 -3.06
C GLY A 78 8.76 29.49 -3.54
N GLU A 79 7.79 28.82 -4.16
CA GLU A 79 6.57 29.51 -4.59
C GLU A 79 5.44 29.34 -3.60
N LEU A 80 4.94 30.45 -3.06
CA LEU A 80 3.75 30.48 -2.22
C LEU A 80 2.53 30.02 -3.04
N PRO A 81 1.58 29.28 -2.44
CA PRO A 81 0.37 28.87 -3.16
C PRO A 81 -0.32 30.10 -3.75
N GLU A 82 -0.63 30.09 -5.05
CA GLU A 82 -1.51 31.11 -5.64
C GLU A 82 -2.88 31.00 -4.97
N THR A 83 -3.18 31.93 -4.05
CA THR A 83 -4.48 32.06 -3.41
C THR A 83 -5.51 32.54 -4.44
N TYR A 84 -6.08 31.63 -5.21
CA TYR A 84 -7.22 31.92 -6.09
C TYR A 84 -8.24 30.77 -6.17
N PRO A 85 -9.55 31.05 -6.17
CA PRO A 85 -10.24 32.27 -5.71
C PRO A 85 -11.01 32.02 -4.40
N PHE A 86 -10.68 32.77 -3.34
CA PHE A 86 -11.68 33.04 -2.31
C PHE A 86 -12.44 34.30 -2.69
N LYS A 87 -13.76 34.17 -2.83
CA LYS A 87 -14.68 35.25 -3.16
C LYS A 87 -14.98 36.04 -1.87
N VAL A 88 -14.77 37.37 -1.91
CA VAL A 88 -15.26 38.31 -0.88
C VAL A 88 -16.76 38.52 -1.08
#